data_AF-A0A7Y4ZQG5-F1
#
_entry.id   AF-A0A7Y4ZQG5-F1
#
_cell.length_a   1.000
_cell.length_b   1.000
_cell.length_c   1.000
_cell.angle_alpha   90.00
_cell.angle_beta   90.00
_cell.angle_gamma   90.00
#
_symmetry.space_group_name_H-M   'P 1'
#
loop_
_entity.id
_entity.type
_entity.pdbx_description
1 polymer ?
#
loop_
_entity_poly.entity_id
_entity_poly.type
_entity_poly.pdbx_seq_one_letter_code
_entity_poly.pdbx_strand_id
1 'polypeptide(L)'
;TVAIGNPFGLDHTLQRDGLLTHATYTSVRTITAENELEAGREVFSLACTRCHTVDGVNGMRGILTTMYGNSAKWDAGAVSGYIGIMHNARPFMPPFPGSVRERDALAAYLVNLQNHRDTIDGAQATGVVALPKPPAKTSAVSLDGPR
;
A
#
# COMPACT_ATOMS: atom_id res chain seq x y z
N THR A 1 -10.01 -17.33 -20.22
CA THR A 1 -10.23 -15.88 -20.08
C THR A 1 -8.88 -15.21 -19.92
N VAL A 2 -8.44 -14.47 -20.94
CA VAL A 2 -7.10 -13.88 -20.98
C VAL A 2 -7.05 -12.74 -19.98
N ALA A 3 -6.20 -12.87 -18.96
CA ALA A 3 -5.82 -11.75 -18.11
C ALA A 3 -5.17 -10.71 -19.01
N ILE A 4 -5.74 -9.51 -19.04
CA ILE A 4 -5.19 -8.37 -19.76
C ILE A 4 -3.99 -7.90 -18.94
N GLY A 5 -2.88 -8.65 -19.04
CA GLY A 5 -1.62 -8.33 -18.39
C GLY A 5 -1.10 -7.02 -18.98
N ASN A 6 -0.86 -6.05 -18.12
CA ASN A 6 -0.28 -4.76 -18.48
C ASN A 6 1.09 -5.00 -19.17
N PRO A 7 1.31 -4.54 -20.41
CA PRO A 7 2.50 -4.88 -21.21
C PRO A 7 3.82 -4.32 -20.67
N PHE A 8 3.81 -3.58 -19.56
CA PHE A 8 5.01 -2.93 -19.01
C PHE A 8 5.72 -3.69 -17.88
N GLY A 9 5.24 -4.87 -17.44
CA GLY A 9 5.96 -5.76 -16.51
C GLY A 9 6.27 -5.23 -15.10
N LEU A 10 6.09 -3.93 -14.84
CA LEU A 10 6.36 -3.25 -13.56
C LEU A 10 5.38 -3.67 -12.46
N ASP A 11 4.15 -4.06 -12.81
CA ASP A 11 3.13 -4.52 -11.87
C ASP A 11 3.54 -5.84 -11.18
N HIS A 12 4.09 -6.77 -11.95
CA HIS A 12 4.47 -8.09 -11.42
C HIS A 12 5.62 -8.03 -10.40
N THR A 13 6.55 -7.10 -10.55
CA THR A 13 7.67 -6.97 -9.60
C THR A 13 7.18 -6.49 -8.24
N LEU A 14 6.37 -5.44 -8.19
CA LEU A 14 5.88 -4.90 -6.93
C LEU A 14 4.89 -5.85 -6.24
N GLN A 15 4.04 -6.52 -7.00
CA GLN A 15 3.13 -7.54 -6.47
C GLN A 15 3.88 -8.76 -5.88
N ARG A 16 5.03 -9.13 -6.47
CA ARG A 16 5.84 -10.27 -6.02
C ARG A 16 6.76 -9.91 -4.84
N ASP A 17 7.51 -8.82 -4.99
CA ASP A 17 8.64 -8.47 -4.10
C ASP A 17 8.24 -7.43 -3.02
N GLY A 18 7.10 -6.76 -3.21
CA GLY A 18 6.54 -5.75 -2.32
C GLY A 18 6.93 -4.31 -2.73
N LEU A 19 5.95 -3.40 -2.66
CA LEU A 19 6.13 -1.97 -2.84
C LEU A 19 7.19 -1.38 -1.88
N LEU A 20 7.15 -1.77 -0.60
CA LEU A 20 8.03 -1.26 0.46
C LEU A 20 9.50 -1.64 0.22
N THR A 21 9.76 -2.79 -0.39
CA THR A 21 11.11 -3.22 -0.78
C THR A 21 11.73 -2.26 -1.78
N HIS A 22 10.92 -1.74 -2.71
CA HIS A 22 11.37 -0.90 -3.83
C HIS A 22 11.20 0.60 -3.58
N ALA A 23 10.45 1.00 -2.56
CA ALA A 23 10.23 2.40 -2.22
C ALA A 23 11.51 3.06 -1.69
N THR A 24 11.82 4.25 -2.20
CA THR A 24 12.94 5.07 -1.71
C THR A 24 12.58 5.75 -0.40
N TYR A 25 11.34 6.24 -0.30
CA TYR A 25 10.84 7.07 0.80
C TYR A 25 9.94 6.28 1.74
N THR A 26 10.49 5.24 2.38
CA THR A 26 9.81 4.45 3.41
C THR A 26 10.74 4.19 4.58
N SER A 27 10.21 4.26 5.80
CA SER A 27 10.91 3.81 7.00
C SER A 27 10.86 2.29 7.18
N VAL A 28 9.92 1.61 6.49
CA VAL A 28 9.71 0.16 6.56
C VAL A 28 10.03 -0.50 5.22
N ARG A 29 10.99 -1.42 5.21
CA ARG A 29 11.33 -2.25 4.03
C ARG A 29 10.87 -3.69 4.14
N THR A 30 10.71 -4.18 5.37
CA THR A 30 10.31 -5.55 5.67
C THR A 30 9.22 -5.52 6.72
N ILE A 31 8.11 -6.18 6.44
CA ILE A 31 7.02 -6.33 7.39
C ILE A 31 7.44 -7.39 8.42
N THR A 32 7.18 -7.11 9.70
CA THR A 32 7.30 -8.02 10.84
C THR A 32 5.99 -7.97 11.63
N ALA A 33 5.83 -8.83 12.64
CA ALA A 33 4.62 -8.79 13.47
C ALA A 33 4.52 -7.48 14.28
N GLU A 34 5.66 -6.88 14.62
CA GLU A 34 5.75 -5.69 15.47
C GLU A 34 5.48 -4.40 14.72
N ASN A 35 5.69 -4.38 13.39
CA ASN A 35 5.57 -3.17 12.58
C ASN A 35 4.42 -3.20 11.56
N GLU A 36 3.51 -4.17 11.65
CA GLU A 36 2.45 -4.36 10.65
C GLU A 36 1.59 -3.10 10.42
N LEU A 37 1.21 -2.40 11.50
CA LEU A 37 0.46 -1.15 11.39
C LEU A 37 1.27 -0.02 10.74
N GLU A 38 2.55 0.11 11.08
CA GLU A 38 3.43 1.11 10.46
C GLU A 38 3.68 0.80 8.98
N ALA A 39 3.85 -0.48 8.64
CA ALA A 39 3.94 -0.91 7.25
C ALA A 39 2.68 -0.55 6.46
N GLY A 40 1.49 -0.80 7.03
CA GLY A 40 0.21 -0.41 6.43
C GLY A 40 0.10 1.11 6.24
N ARG A 41 0.59 1.89 7.21
CA ARG A 41 0.67 3.35 7.13
C ARG A 41 1.61 3.81 6.02
N GLU A 42 2.78 3.20 5.87
CA GLU A 42 3.73 3.49 4.78
C GLU A 42 3.14 3.14 3.41
N VAL A 43 2.46 1.99 3.28
CA VAL A 43 1.75 1.62 2.04
C VAL A 43 0.65 2.64 1.71
N PHE A 44 -0.13 3.07 2.71
CA PHE A 44 -1.13 4.13 2.53
C PHE A 44 -0.49 5.43 2.04
N SER A 45 0.61 5.83 2.68
CA SER A 45 1.39 7.02 2.34
C SER A 45 1.86 6.97 0.87
N LEU A 46 2.46 5.86 0.46
CA LEU A 46 3.06 5.70 -0.86
C LEU A 46 2.04 5.52 -2.00
N ALA A 47 0.94 4.82 -1.76
CA ALA A 47 0.04 4.36 -2.82
C ALA A 47 -1.36 4.98 -2.79
N CYS A 48 -1.80 5.58 -1.68
CA CYS A 48 -3.20 5.99 -1.49
C CYS A 48 -3.35 7.51 -1.31
N THR A 49 -2.37 8.19 -0.70
CA THR A 49 -2.47 9.63 -0.37
C THR A 49 -2.63 10.57 -1.56
N ARG A 50 -2.30 10.09 -2.77
CA ARG A 50 -2.50 10.86 -4.00
C ARG A 50 -3.96 11.23 -4.25
N CYS A 51 -4.88 10.40 -3.75
CA CYS A 51 -6.32 10.58 -3.92
C CYS A 51 -7.06 10.62 -2.58
N HIS A 52 -6.61 9.88 -1.57
CA HIS A 52 -7.29 9.73 -0.30
C HIS A 52 -6.58 10.46 0.83
N THR A 53 -7.35 11.02 1.75
CA THR A 53 -6.85 11.46 3.05
C THR A 53 -7.19 10.41 4.10
N VAL A 54 -6.62 10.51 5.30
CA VAL A 54 -7.11 9.71 6.45
C VAL A 54 -8.53 10.15 6.81
N ASP A 55 -8.76 11.47 6.83
CA ASP A 55 -10.02 12.09 7.18
C ASP A 55 -10.26 13.38 6.39
N GLY A 56 -11.50 13.85 6.35
CA GLY A 56 -11.92 15.00 5.56
C GLY A 56 -12.24 14.63 4.11
N VAL A 57 -11.77 15.44 3.16
CA VAL A 57 -12.10 15.28 1.74
C VAL A 57 -11.51 13.98 1.21
N ASN A 58 -12.37 13.11 0.67
CA ASN A 58 -12.02 11.76 0.23
C ASN A 58 -11.33 10.92 1.33
N GLY A 59 -11.71 11.17 2.59
CA GLY A 59 -11.13 10.53 3.77
C GLY A 59 -11.53 9.08 3.94
N MET A 60 -10.54 8.20 4.14
CA MET A 60 -10.77 6.76 4.28
C MET A 60 -11.68 6.40 5.45
N ARG A 61 -11.61 7.12 6.57
CA ARG A 61 -12.50 6.87 7.71
C ARG A 61 -13.97 7.03 7.31
N GLY A 62 -14.31 8.12 6.63
CA GLY A 62 -15.67 8.37 6.15
C GLY A 62 -16.13 7.32 5.14
N ILE A 63 -15.28 6.99 4.16
CA ILE A 63 -15.58 5.99 3.13
C ILE A 63 -15.85 4.61 3.75
N LEU A 64 -14.98 4.16 4.65
CA LEU A 64 -15.13 2.85 5.30
C LEU A 64 -16.34 2.82 6.25
N THR A 65 -16.64 3.93 6.94
CA THR A 65 -17.90 4.06 7.69
C THR A 65 -19.12 3.91 6.76
N THR A 66 -19.10 4.52 5.57
CA THR A 66 -20.21 4.36 4.60
C THR A 66 -20.33 2.93 4.09
N MET A 67 -19.21 2.23 3.88
CA MET A 67 -19.20 0.87 3.34
C MET A 67 -19.59 -0.19 4.37
N TYR A 68 -19.10 -0.07 5.61
CA TYR A 68 -19.17 -1.14 6.62
C TYR A 68 -19.95 -0.74 7.87
N GLY A 69 -20.42 0.50 7.96
CA GLY A 69 -21.09 1.05 9.15
C GLY A 69 -20.12 1.46 10.25
N ASN A 70 -20.67 1.95 11.36
CA ASN A 70 -19.88 2.40 12.53
C ASN A 70 -20.15 1.60 13.81
N SER A 71 -21.18 0.75 13.82
CA SER A 71 -21.65 0.08 15.04
C SER A 71 -20.83 -1.17 15.39
N ALA A 72 -20.10 -1.72 14.42
CA ALA A 72 -19.25 -2.90 14.59
C ALA A 72 -17.82 -2.60 14.13
N LYS A 73 -16.86 -3.36 14.64
CA LYS A 73 -15.47 -3.31 14.18
C LYS A 73 -15.41 -3.70 12.71
N TRP A 74 -14.71 -2.90 11.90
CA TRP A 74 -14.44 -3.27 10.50
C TRP A 74 -13.58 -4.52 10.43
N ASP A 75 -13.90 -5.41 9.49
CA ASP A 75 -13.15 -6.65 9.28
C ASP A 75 -11.96 -6.43 8.34
N ALA A 76 -10.75 -6.77 8.80
CA ALA A 76 -9.54 -6.54 8.02
C ALA A 76 -9.48 -7.42 6.76
N GLY A 77 -10.01 -8.65 6.82
CA GLY A 77 -10.08 -9.54 5.66
C GLY A 77 -10.98 -8.98 4.56
N ALA A 78 -12.15 -8.45 4.94
CA ALA A 78 -13.09 -7.82 4.03
C ALA A 78 -12.50 -6.55 3.38
N VAL A 79 -11.79 -5.73 4.17
CA VAL A 79 -11.10 -4.53 3.65
C VAL A 79 -9.97 -4.92 2.70
N SER A 80 -9.11 -5.88 3.05
CA SER A 80 -8.05 -6.39 2.17
C SER A 80 -8.62 -6.97 0.87
N GLY A 81 -9.68 -7.77 0.98
CA GLY A 81 -10.39 -8.34 -0.17
C GLY A 81 -10.91 -7.26 -1.11
N TYR A 82 -11.53 -6.21 -0.57
CA TYR A 82 -12.00 -5.07 -1.37
C TYR A 82 -10.85 -4.34 -2.07
N ILE A 83 -9.75 -4.04 -1.36
CA ILE A 83 -8.57 -3.39 -1.94
C ILE A 83 -8.02 -4.20 -3.13
N GLY A 84 -8.08 -5.53 -3.06
CA GLY A 84 -7.63 -6.41 -4.14
C GLY A 84 -8.43 -6.27 -5.44
N ILE A 85 -9.70 -5.85 -5.37
CA ILE A 85 -10.62 -5.78 -6.51
C ILE A 85 -11.16 -4.37 -6.78
N MET A 86 -10.69 -3.35 -6.05
CA MET A 86 -11.28 -2.01 -6.04
C MET A 86 -11.32 -1.34 -7.42
N HIS A 87 -10.34 -1.62 -8.28
CA HIS A 87 -10.28 -1.15 -9.66
C HIS A 87 -11.45 -1.66 -10.53
N ASN A 88 -12.05 -2.80 -10.18
CA ASN A 88 -13.25 -3.31 -10.86
C ASN A 88 -14.53 -2.64 -10.33
N ALA A 89 -14.55 -2.26 -9.05
CA ALA A 89 -15.70 -1.59 -8.43
C ALA A 89 -15.73 -0.08 -8.70
N ARG A 90 -14.56 0.53 -8.94
CA ARG A 90 -14.35 1.96 -9.11
C ARG A 90 -13.38 2.17 -10.29
N PRO A 91 -13.87 2.50 -11.50
CA PRO A 91 -13.01 2.60 -12.70
C PRO A 91 -11.83 3.60 -12.58
N PHE A 92 -11.94 4.61 -11.70
CA PHE A 92 -10.88 5.59 -11.46
C PHE A 92 -9.91 5.21 -10.34
N MET A 93 -10.16 4.11 -9.63
CA MET A 93 -9.27 3.61 -8.59
C MET A 93 -8.26 2.64 -9.23
N PRO A 94 -6.96 2.86 -9.07
CA PRO A 94 -5.96 1.98 -9.68
C PRO A 94 -5.96 0.58 -9.03
N PRO A 95 -5.42 -0.45 -9.71
CA PRO A 95 -5.14 -1.72 -9.06
C PRO A 95 -4.13 -1.53 -7.93
N PHE A 96 -4.23 -2.35 -6.88
CA PHE A 96 -3.29 -2.29 -5.77
C PHE A 96 -1.89 -2.74 -6.24
N PRO A 97 -0.85 -1.92 -6.08
CA PRO A 97 0.46 -2.21 -6.67
C PRO A 97 1.33 -3.16 -5.82
N GLY A 98 1.04 -3.32 -4.53
CA GLY A 98 1.88 -4.07 -3.59
C GLY A 98 1.56 -5.57 -3.53
N SER A 99 2.32 -6.26 -2.68
CA SER A 99 2.12 -7.68 -2.37
C SER A 99 0.88 -7.93 -1.52
N VAL A 100 0.43 -9.20 -1.44
CA VAL A 100 -0.69 -9.58 -0.56
C VAL A 100 -0.42 -9.19 0.90
N ARG A 101 0.81 -9.38 1.38
CA ARG A 101 1.20 -9.04 2.75
C ARG A 101 1.10 -7.53 3.04
N GLU A 102 1.46 -6.71 2.06
CA GLU A 102 1.31 -5.25 2.16
C GLU A 102 -0.16 -4.82 2.11
N ARG A 103 -0.98 -5.51 1.32
CA ARG A 103 -2.42 -5.28 1.27
C ARG A 103 -3.09 -5.59 2.61
N ASP A 104 -2.68 -6.69 3.25
CA ASP A 104 -3.19 -7.09 4.56
C ASP A 104 -2.73 -6.11 5.65
N ALA A 105 -1.46 -5.67 5.62
CA ALA A 105 -0.96 -4.62 6.51
C ALA A 105 -1.71 -3.29 6.32
N LEU A 106 -1.97 -2.89 5.06
CA LEU A 106 -2.78 -1.70 4.75
C LEU A 106 -4.20 -1.85 5.32
N ALA A 107 -4.83 -3.01 5.18
CA ALA A 107 -6.15 -3.25 5.74
C ALA A 107 -6.13 -3.18 7.28
N ALA A 108 -5.11 -3.72 7.94
CA ALA A 108 -4.94 -3.61 9.39
C ALA A 108 -4.83 -2.15 9.84
N TYR A 109 -4.04 -1.33 9.13
CA TYR A 109 -3.94 0.11 9.37
C TYR A 109 -5.30 0.81 9.18
N LEU A 110 -6.00 0.56 8.08
CA LEU A 110 -7.30 1.19 7.81
C LEU A 110 -8.37 0.81 8.83
N VAL A 111 -8.38 -0.43 9.32
CA VAL A 111 -9.27 -0.86 10.40
C VAL A 111 -8.90 -0.18 11.73
N ASN A 112 -7.61 0.00 11.99
CA ASN A 112 -7.15 0.74 13.17
C ASN A 112 -7.68 2.19 13.18
N LEU A 113 -7.79 2.82 12.01
CA LEU A 113 -8.31 4.19 11.87
C LEU A 113 -9.77 4.37 12.33
N GLN A 114 -10.54 3.30 12.47
CA GLN A 114 -11.90 3.38 13.01
C GLN A 114 -11.90 4.06 14.39
N ASN A 115 -10.95 3.69 15.24
CA ASN A 115 -10.83 4.14 16.63
C ASN A 115 -9.61 5.03 16.91
N HIS A 116 -8.67 5.14 15.95
CA HIS A 116 -7.45 5.93 16.09
C HIS A 116 -7.34 6.92 14.93
N ARG A 117 -7.58 8.20 15.20
CA ARG A 117 -7.35 9.23 14.18
C ARG A 117 -5.85 9.47 14.06
N ASP A 118 -5.32 9.20 12.88
CA ASP A 118 -3.94 9.45 12.51
C ASP A 118 -3.86 10.63 11.51
N THR A 119 -2.68 11.24 11.39
CA THR A 119 -2.37 12.25 10.37
C THR A 119 -1.21 11.78 9.51
N ILE A 120 -1.34 11.94 8.19
CA ILE A 120 -0.22 11.74 7.26
C ILE A 120 0.32 13.12 6.88
N ASP A 121 1.28 13.59 7.67
CA ASP A 121 1.92 14.87 7.43
C ASP A 121 3.02 14.72 6.37
N GLY A 122 3.08 15.68 5.44
CA GLY A 122 4.11 15.72 4.43
C GLY A 122 5.48 16.08 5.01
N ALA A 123 6.56 15.62 4.38
CA ALA A 123 7.94 15.89 4.82
C ALA A 123 8.29 17.39 4.92
N GLN A 124 7.51 18.27 4.28
CA GLN A 124 7.67 19.73 4.41
C GLN A 124 7.21 20.26 5.77
N ALA A 125 6.32 19.55 6.46
CA ALA A 125 5.82 19.92 7.77
C ALA A 125 6.64 19.30 8.90
N THR A 126 7.07 18.04 8.73
CA THR A 126 7.72 17.26 9.79
C THR A 126 9.23 17.07 9.61
N GLY A 127 9.77 17.47 8.47
CA GLY A 127 11.17 17.23 8.09
C GLY A 127 11.39 15.82 7.52
N VAL A 128 12.64 15.51 7.18
CA VAL A 128 13.05 14.18 6.69
C VAL A 128 13.78 13.41 7.79
N VAL A 129 13.35 12.18 8.05
CA VAL A 129 14.04 11.24 8.94
C VAL A 129 15.06 10.45 8.12
N ALA A 130 16.19 10.06 8.72
CA ALA A 130 17.16 9.20 8.06
C ALA A 130 16.53 7.84 7.73
N LEU A 131 16.44 7.51 6.44
CA LEU A 131 15.77 6.29 5.98
C LEU A 131 16.74 5.10 5.94
N PRO A 132 16.25 3.86 6.14
CA PRO A 132 17.05 2.65 5.96
C PRO A 132 17.57 2.55 4.53
N LYS A 133 18.86 2.20 4.39
CA LYS A 133 19.48 1.98 3.08
C LYS A 133 18.69 0.91 2.31
N PRO A 134 18.38 1.12 1.01
CA PRO A 134 17.80 0.08 0.17
C PRO A 134 18.68 -1.16 0.16
N PRO A 135 18.11 -2.37 0.03
CA PRO A 135 18.92 -3.56 -0.24
C PRO A 135 19.76 -3.33 -1.50
N ALA A 136 21.00 -3.84 -1.50
CA ALA A 136 21.86 -3.74 -2.66
C ALA A 136 21.17 -4.41 -3.86
N LYS A 137 21.13 -3.73 -5.01
CA LYS A 137 20.64 -4.35 -6.25
C LYS A 137 21.57 -5.51 -6.61
N THR A 138 21.06 -6.73 -6.62
CA THR A 138 21.77 -7.86 -7.22
C THR A 138 21.71 -7.68 -8.74
N SER A 139 22.74 -7.08 -9.32
CA SER A 139 22.85 -6.94 -10.77
C SER A 139 23.12 -8.32 -11.39
N ALA A 140 22.07 -9.04 -11.78
CA ALA A 140 22.21 -10.14 -12.73
C ALA A 140 22.41 -9.54 -14.14
N VAL A 141 23.64 -9.13 -14.43
CA VAL A 141 24.06 -8.88 -15.81
C VAL A 141 24.25 -10.26 -16.44
N SER A 142 23.24 -10.74 -17.17
CA SER A 142 23.39 -11.90 -18.04
C SER A 142 24.12 -11.44 -19.31
N LEU A 143 25.45 -11.54 -19.30
CA LEU A 143 26.26 -11.54 -20.50
C LEU A 143 26.15 -12.92 -21.15
N ASP A 144 25.10 -13.17 -21.95
CA ASP A 144 25.24 -14.14 -23.03
C ASP A 144 24.16 -13.92 -24.09
N GLY A 145 24.60 -13.35 -25.21
CA GLY A 145 23.85 -13.34 -26.47
C GLY A 145 24.69 -14.06 -27.51
N PRO A 146 24.13 -15.03 -28.27
CA PRO A 146 24.93 -15.78 -29.23
C PRO A 146 25.31 -14.89 -30.42
N ARG A 147 26.58 -15.03 -30.83
CA ARG A 147 27.15 -14.52 -32.09
C ARG A 147 26.66 -15.33 -33.28
#